data_AF-A0A1F5JHA9-F1
#
_entry.id   AF-A0A1F5JHA9-F1
#
_cell.length_a   1.000
_cell.length_b   1.000
_cell.length_c   1.000
_cell.angle_alpha   90.00
_cell.angle_beta   90.00
_cell.angle_gamma   90.00
#
_symmetry.space_group_name_H-M   'P 1'
#
loop_
_entity.id
_entity.type
_entity.pdbx_description
1 polymer ?
#
loop_
_entity_poly.entity_id
_entity_poly.type
_entity_poly.pdbx_seq_one_letter_code
_entity_poly.pdbx_strand_id
1 'polypeptide(L)'
;MRTCPVLVRYKNLLSKVASERVALTRRLSKIKLRLLHNRFTKLAIILFFLFSLSGYYPTFSIPPVRKAVVAASNQQQKGEIIAQNFSKPPILPHPGYLSTRFSPYHPGIDIAAGLGMPIHPITDGEVAIVGRDLFGLGNFVEVVHQNGFKSKYAHMGKTYVKVGQKITAENTLGEVGLTGHTSGPHTHLEVTREGKFIDPQALLPEIPDMPASPRGEPAVAVKR
;
A
#
# COMPACT_ATOMS: atom_id res chain seq x y z
N MET A 1 -18.89 -57.88 23.47
CA MET A 1 -17.91 -56.87 23.00
C MET A 1 -18.57 -56.04 21.91
N ARG A 2 -18.97 -54.79 22.21
CA ARG A 2 -19.64 -53.90 21.24
C ARG A 2 -18.59 -53.11 20.47
N THR A 3 -18.57 -53.24 19.15
CA THR A 3 -17.64 -52.53 18.27
C THR A 3 -17.94 -51.03 18.29
N CYS A 4 -16.89 -50.23 18.51
CA CYS A 4 -17.01 -48.78 18.62
C CYS A 4 -17.47 -48.18 17.26
N PRO A 5 -18.61 -47.46 17.20
CA PRO A 5 -19.22 -47.00 15.94
C PRO A 5 -18.30 -46.10 15.12
N VAL A 6 -17.35 -45.41 15.76
CA VAL A 6 -16.33 -44.58 15.09
C VAL A 6 -15.34 -45.42 14.28
N LEU A 7 -14.92 -46.58 14.80
CA LEU A 7 -13.99 -47.48 14.11
C LEU A 7 -14.63 -48.14 12.89
N VAL A 8 -15.93 -48.43 12.94
CA VAL A 8 -16.69 -48.96 11.79
C VAL A 8 -16.79 -47.90 10.69
N ARG A 9 -17.08 -46.65 11.05
CA ARG A 9 -17.14 -45.54 10.11
C ARG A 9 -15.78 -45.25 9.45
N TYR A 10 -14.69 -45.34 10.22
CA TYR A 10 -13.34 -45.14 9.71
C TYR A 10 -12.90 -46.25 8.74
N LYS A 11 -13.17 -47.52 9.06
CA LYS A 11 -12.91 -48.65 8.16
C LYS A 11 -13.69 -48.55 6.85
N ASN A 12 -14.95 -48.11 6.91
CA ASN A 12 -15.79 -47.90 5.73
C ASN A 12 -15.31 -46.73 4.86
N LEU A 13 -14.75 -45.68 5.47
CA LEU A 13 -14.15 -44.57 4.73
C LEU A 13 -12.87 -45.01 4.02
N LEU A 14 -12.00 -45.75 4.71
CA LEU A 14 -10.75 -46.25 4.15
C LEU A 14 -10.99 -47.25 3.00
N SER A 15 -11.97 -48.15 3.13
CA SER A 15 -12.32 -49.08 2.05
C SER A 15 -12.89 -48.37 0.82
N LYS A 16 -13.64 -47.29 1.03
CA LYS A 16 -14.18 -46.44 -0.04
C LYS A 16 -13.08 -45.64 -0.76
N VAL A 17 -12.14 -45.05 -0.01
CA VAL A 17 -10.98 -44.36 -0.60
C VAL A 17 -10.07 -45.35 -1.36
N ALA A 18 -9.87 -46.56 -0.82
CA ALA A 18 -9.09 -47.59 -1.49
C ALA A 18 -9.73 -48.03 -2.82
N SER A 19 -11.05 -48.23 -2.85
CA SER A 19 -11.77 -48.63 -4.07
C SER A 19 -11.80 -47.51 -5.12
N GLU A 20 -11.95 -46.26 -4.70
CA GLU A 20 -11.87 -45.08 -5.58
C GLU A 20 -10.46 -44.91 -6.18
N ARG A 21 -9.40 -45.15 -5.40
CA ARG A 21 -8.02 -45.13 -5.93
C ARG A 21 -7.79 -46.20 -6.98
N VAL A 22 -8.29 -47.42 -6.77
CA VAL A 22 -8.17 -48.52 -7.75
C VAL A 22 -9.02 -48.25 -9.00
N ALA A 23 -10.18 -47.63 -8.85
CA ALA A 23 -11.02 -47.21 -9.98
C ALA A 23 -10.36 -46.09 -10.80
N LEU A 24 -9.70 -45.14 -10.14
CA LEU A 24 -8.96 -44.06 -10.78
C LEU A 24 -7.76 -44.60 -11.55
N THR A 25 -6.95 -45.49 -10.95
CA THR A 25 -5.79 -46.08 -11.63
C THR A 25 -6.20 -46.94 -12.83
N ARG A 26 -7.30 -47.70 -12.75
CA ARG A 26 -7.89 -48.40 -13.90
C ARG A 26 -8.44 -47.48 -14.99
N ARG A 27 -8.99 -46.31 -14.63
CA ARG A 27 -9.43 -45.30 -15.60
C ARG A 27 -8.23 -44.65 -16.30
N LEU A 28 -7.21 -44.28 -15.53
CA LEU A 28 -5.99 -43.67 -16.05
C LEU A 28 -5.19 -44.63 -16.95
N SER A 29 -5.13 -45.93 -16.62
CA SER A 29 -4.43 -46.92 -17.47
C SER A 29 -5.14 -47.23 -18.79
N LYS A 30 -6.45 -46.97 -18.89
CA LYS A 30 -7.24 -47.06 -20.12
C LYS A 30 -7.15 -45.81 -20.99
N ILE A 31 -6.61 -44.71 -20.48
CA ILE A 31 -6.17 -43.58 -21.30
C ILE A 31 -4.95 -44.08 -22.07
N LYS A 32 -5.20 -44.81 -23.17
CA LYS A 32 -4.20 -45.08 -24.20
C LYS A 32 -3.51 -43.75 -24.45
N LEU A 33 -2.18 -43.76 -24.39
CA LEU A 33 -1.26 -42.66 -24.63
C LEU A 33 -1.34 -42.20 -26.11
N ARG A 34 -2.55 -41.90 -26.58
CA ARG A 34 -2.93 -41.48 -27.93
C ARG A 34 -2.56 -40.02 -28.17
N LEU A 35 -2.06 -39.33 -27.14
CA LEU A 35 -1.50 -37.99 -27.21
C LEU A 35 -0.10 -37.94 -27.84
N LEU A 36 0.61 -39.07 -27.95
CA LEU A 36 1.99 -39.07 -28.46
C LEU A 36 2.14 -39.24 -29.98
N HIS A 37 1.03 -39.31 -30.73
CA HIS A 37 1.09 -39.56 -32.18
C HIS A 37 0.81 -38.34 -33.07
N ASN A 38 0.52 -37.17 -32.48
CA ASN A 38 0.31 -35.96 -33.27
C ASN A 38 1.64 -35.20 -33.46
N ARG A 39 1.96 -34.78 -34.69
CA ARG A 39 3.20 -34.02 -34.96
C ARG A 39 3.25 -32.72 -34.14
N PHE A 40 2.08 -32.14 -33.84
CA PHE A 40 1.96 -30.97 -32.96
C PHE A 40 2.34 -31.24 -31.50
N THR A 41 1.96 -32.39 -30.94
CA THR A 41 2.30 -32.71 -29.55
C THR A 41 3.78 -33.03 -29.39
N LYS A 42 4.39 -33.69 -30.38
CA LYS A 42 5.85 -33.88 -30.44
C LYS A 42 6.59 -32.55 -30.56
N LEU A 43 6.14 -31.64 -31.43
CA LEU A 43 6.75 -30.32 -31.60
C LEU A 43 6.61 -29.47 -30.33
N ALA A 44 5.46 -29.51 -29.66
CA ALA A 44 5.22 -28.81 -28.40
C ALA A 44 6.13 -29.31 -27.27
N ILE A 45 6.35 -30.63 -27.18
CA ILE A 45 7.28 -31.22 -26.21
C ILE A 45 8.73 -30.79 -26.53
N ILE A 46 9.14 -30.81 -27.81
CA ILE A 46 10.47 -30.37 -28.23
C ILE A 46 10.68 -28.88 -27.93
N LEU A 47 9.69 -28.03 -28.24
CA LEU A 47 9.73 -26.60 -27.90
C LEU A 47 9.79 -26.38 -26.39
N PHE A 48 9.05 -27.15 -25.59
CA PHE A 48 9.09 -27.07 -24.14
C PHE A 48 10.46 -27.47 -23.56
N PHE A 49 11.09 -28.51 -24.12
CA PHE A 49 12.44 -28.92 -23.74
C PHE A 49 13.52 -27.91 -24.21
N LEU A 50 13.44 -27.40 -25.43
CA LEU A 50 14.35 -26.37 -25.95
C LEU A 50 14.23 -25.07 -25.17
N PHE A 51 13.02 -24.67 -24.80
CA PHE A 51 12.77 -23.50 -23.97
C PHE A 51 13.31 -23.70 -22.54
N SER A 52 13.14 -24.90 -21.96
CA SER A 52 13.72 -25.23 -20.65
C SER A 52 15.27 -25.28 -20.67
N LEU A 53 15.90 -25.71 -21.77
CA LEU A 53 17.37 -25.69 -21.91
C LEU A 53 17.93 -24.27 -22.07
N SER A 54 17.15 -23.32 -22.59
CA SER A 54 17.57 -21.92 -22.73
C SER A 54 17.62 -21.16 -21.40
N GLY A 55 17.18 -21.77 -20.29
CA GLY A 55 17.13 -21.14 -18.98
C GLY A 55 16.11 -20.00 -18.86
N TYR A 56 15.29 -19.79 -19.90
CA TYR A 56 14.28 -18.73 -19.92
C TYR A 56 13.03 -19.17 -19.17
N TYR A 57 13.12 -19.20 -17.84
CA TYR A 57 11.93 -19.25 -16.99
C TYR A 57 11.47 -17.82 -16.78
N PRO A 58 10.27 -17.40 -17.25
CA PRO A 58 9.72 -16.13 -16.82
C PRO A 58 9.58 -16.20 -15.31
N THR A 59 10.39 -15.43 -14.59
CA THR A 59 10.24 -15.27 -13.15
C THR A 59 8.93 -14.51 -12.94
N PHE A 60 7.82 -15.25 -12.88
CA PHE A 60 6.62 -14.74 -12.24
C PHE A 60 7.07 -14.25 -10.87
N SER A 61 7.01 -12.94 -10.66
CA SER A 61 7.46 -12.27 -9.44
C SER A 61 6.46 -12.58 -8.33
N ILE A 62 6.43 -13.85 -7.90
CA ILE A 62 5.62 -14.32 -6.80
C ILE A 62 6.43 -14.01 -5.54
N PRO A 63 6.02 -13.01 -4.73
CA PRO A 63 6.70 -12.76 -3.47
C PRO A 63 6.67 -14.06 -2.63
N PRO A 64 7.72 -14.35 -1.85
CA PRO A 64 7.71 -15.54 -1.00
C PRO A 64 6.47 -15.50 -0.09
N VAL A 65 5.78 -16.64 0.05
CA VAL A 65 4.47 -16.76 0.73
C VAL A 65 4.44 -16.00 2.06
N ARG A 66 5.52 -16.08 2.87
CA ARG A 66 5.62 -15.35 4.13
C ARG A 66 5.50 -13.83 3.98
N LYS A 67 6.18 -13.23 2.98
CA LYS A 67 6.08 -11.78 2.72
C LYS A 67 4.69 -11.40 2.22
N ALA A 68 4.08 -12.24 1.37
CA ALA A 68 2.73 -12.03 0.87
C ALA A 68 1.69 -12.07 2.01
N VAL A 69 1.80 -13.05 2.90
CA VAL A 69 0.90 -13.19 4.07
C VAL A 69 1.06 -12.02 5.03
N VAL A 70 2.29 -11.59 5.32
CA VAL A 70 2.54 -10.41 6.20
C VAL A 70 2.02 -9.12 5.56
N ALA A 71 2.22 -8.93 4.26
CA ALA A 71 1.69 -7.77 3.56
C ALA A 71 0.14 -7.77 3.57
N ALA A 72 -0.48 -8.93 3.32
CA ALA A 72 -1.93 -9.08 3.37
C ALA A 72 -2.50 -8.83 4.78
N SER A 73 -1.85 -9.35 5.83
CA SER A 73 -2.28 -9.10 7.21
C SER A 73 -2.17 -7.62 7.58
N ASN A 74 -1.08 -6.95 7.18
CA ASN A 74 -0.89 -5.52 7.44
C ASN A 74 -1.92 -4.67 6.70
N GLN A 75 -2.24 -5.01 5.46
CA GLN A 75 -3.27 -4.35 4.65
C GLN A 75 -4.67 -4.55 5.27
N GLN A 76 -4.97 -5.75 5.76
CA GLN A 76 -6.24 -6.04 6.45
C GLN A 76 -6.36 -5.25 7.76
N GLN A 77 -5.32 -5.26 8.59
CA GLN A 77 -5.30 -4.51 9.85
C GLN A 77 -5.44 -2.99 9.62
N LYS A 78 -4.76 -2.46 8.59
CA LYS A 78 -4.91 -1.06 8.16
C LYS A 78 -6.35 -0.73 7.77
N GLY A 79 -6.98 -1.57 6.94
CA GLY A 79 -8.37 -1.41 6.54
C GLY A 79 -9.34 -1.41 7.72
N GLU A 80 -9.12 -2.29 8.70
CA GLU A 80 -9.94 -2.37 9.91
C GLU A 80 -9.80 -1.13 10.80
N ILE A 81 -8.57 -0.65 11.02
CA ILE A 81 -8.31 0.59 11.77
C ILE A 81 -9.01 1.77 11.09
N ILE A 82 -8.94 1.87 9.76
CA ILE A 82 -9.59 2.95 9.01
C ILE A 82 -11.11 2.87 9.16
N ALA A 83 -11.71 1.69 8.96
CA ALA A 83 -13.15 1.50 9.04
C ALA A 83 -13.74 1.77 10.45
N GLN A 84 -12.97 1.50 11.51
CA GLN A 84 -13.42 1.74 12.88
C GLN A 84 -13.28 3.21 13.31
N ASN A 85 -12.32 3.95 12.74
CA ASN A 85 -11.98 5.30 13.22
C ASN A 85 -12.36 6.43 12.26
N PHE A 86 -12.72 6.15 11.01
CA PHE A 86 -13.07 7.17 10.02
C PHE A 86 -14.33 6.80 9.25
N SER A 87 -15.25 7.76 9.09
CA SER A 87 -16.46 7.56 8.28
C SER A 87 -16.16 7.37 6.79
N LYS A 88 -15.02 7.89 6.32
CA LYS A 88 -14.50 7.73 4.96
C LYS A 88 -13.00 7.45 5.04
N PRO A 89 -12.45 6.63 4.13
CA PRO A 89 -11.01 6.43 4.08
C PRO A 89 -10.26 7.75 3.94
N PRO A 90 -9.19 7.99 4.73
CA PRO A 90 -8.37 9.17 4.56
C PRO A 90 -7.77 9.26 3.15
N ILE A 91 -7.66 10.48 2.63
CA ILE A 91 -7.05 10.77 1.33
C ILE A 91 -5.67 11.41 1.50
N LEU A 92 -4.87 11.41 0.43
CA LEU A 92 -3.63 12.19 0.41
C LEU A 92 -3.93 13.69 0.37
N PRO A 93 -3.10 14.53 1.01
CA PRO A 93 -3.26 15.98 0.93
C PRO A 93 -3.11 16.53 -0.49
N HIS A 94 -2.29 15.85 -1.30
CA HIS A 94 -2.08 16.10 -2.72
C HIS A 94 -1.34 14.89 -3.34
N PRO A 95 -1.34 14.72 -4.68
CA PRO A 95 -0.45 13.76 -5.32
C PRO A 95 1.02 14.18 -5.14
N GLY A 96 1.91 13.23 -4.97
CA GLY A 96 3.33 13.52 -4.76
C GLY A 96 4.15 12.29 -4.43
N TYR A 97 5.38 12.52 -4.01
CA TYR A 97 6.31 11.47 -3.64
C TYR A 97 6.71 11.55 -2.18
N LEU A 98 6.85 10.41 -1.52
CA LEU A 98 7.36 10.35 -0.16
C LEU A 98 8.85 10.66 -0.17
N SER A 99 9.22 11.82 0.36
CA SER A 99 10.62 12.27 0.45
C SER A 99 11.24 11.96 1.81
N THR A 100 10.46 12.04 2.89
CA THR A 100 10.92 11.69 4.25
C THR A 100 9.83 10.95 5.01
N ARG A 101 10.24 9.91 5.75
CA ARG A 101 9.35 9.02 6.50
C ARG A 101 9.22 9.45 7.96
N PHE A 102 8.16 8.96 8.58
CA PHE A 102 7.97 9.06 10.02
C PHE A 102 9.10 8.38 10.78
N SER A 103 9.65 9.07 11.77
CA SER A 103 10.68 8.55 12.67
C SER A 103 10.68 9.30 14.01
N PRO A 104 11.40 8.82 15.03
CA PRO A 104 11.53 9.55 16.30
C PRO A 104 12.09 10.97 16.18
N TYR A 105 12.82 11.27 15.10
CA TYR A 105 13.41 12.59 14.84
C TYR A 105 12.61 13.40 13.79
N HIS A 106 11.56 12.80 13.23
CA HIS A 106 10.70 13.40 12.22
C HIS A 106 9.24 12.98 12.49
N PRO A 107 8.48 13.75 13.30
CA PRO A 107 7.17 13.36 13.82
C PRO A 107 6.03 13.45 12.78
N GLY A 108 6.36 13.28 11.50
CA GLY A 108 5.45 13.35 10.38
C GLY A 108 6.03 12.68 9.13
N ILE A 109 5.41 12.91 7.99
CA ILE A 109 5.94 12.54 6.67
C ILE A 109 6.05 13.77 5.80
N ASP A 110 7.00 13.75 4.88
CA ASP A 110 7.13 14.79 3.86
C ASP A 110 6.70 14.24 2.51
N ILE A 111 5.75 14.92 1.89
CA ILE A 111 5.22 14.59 0.57
C ILE A 111 5.68 15.68 -0.40
N ALA A 112 6.68 15.37 -1.22
CA ALA A 112 7.22 16.26 -2.23
C ALA A 112 6.18 16.55 -3.32
N ALA A 113 5.98 17.82 -3.62
CA ALA A 113 5.06 18.31 -4.64
C ALA A 113 5.48 19.70 -5.14
N GLY A 114 4.94 20.10 -6.29
CA GLY A 114 5.23 21.43 -6.86
C GLY A 114 4.72 22.58 -6.00
N LEU A 115 5.41 23.72 -6.05
CA LEU A 115 4.96 24.96 -5.42
C LEU A 115 3.57 25.36 -5.89
N GLY A 116 2.75 25.86 -4.96
CA GLY A 116 1.38 26.28 -5.24
C GLY A 116 0.39 25.12 -5.40
N MET A 117 0.84 23.86 -5.28
CA MET A 117 -0.08 22.72 -5.34
C MET A 117 -1.10 22.80 -4.19
N PRO A 118 -2.41 22.64 -4.45
CA PRO A 118 -3.43 22.66 -3.42
C PRO A 118 -3.19 21.59 -2.35
N ILE A 119 -3.38 21.94 -1.08
CA ILE A 119 -3.32 21.02 0.06
C ILE A 119 -4.74 20.78 0.58
N HIS A 120 -5.15 19.52 0.59
CA HIS A 120 -6.44 19.06 1.10
C HIS A 120 -6.29 18.41 2.48
N PRO A 121 -7.33 18.46 3.34
CA PRO A 121 -7.31 17.72 4.59
C PRO A 121 -7.43 16.22 4.30
N ILE A 122 -6.80 15.39 5.13
CA ILE A 122 -6.78 13.93 4.94
C ILE A 122 -8.17 13.34 5.19
N THR A 123 -9.02 14.02 5.96
CA THR A 123 -10.41 13.64 6.21
C THR A 123 -11.19 14.85 6.72
N ASP A 124 -12.50 14.70 6.86
CA ASP A 124 -13.42 15.75 7.31
C ASP A 124 -13.06 16.22 8.74
N GLY A 125 -13.31 17.48 9.07
CA GLY A 125 -12.94 18.03 10.38
C GLY A 125 -13.25 19.51 10.58
N GLU A 126 -12.61 20.09 11.58
CA GLU A 126 -12.69 21.51 11.91
C GLU A 126 -11.28 22.09 12.07
N VAL A 127 -11.04 23.26 11.48
CA VAL A 127 -9.76 23.96 11.55
C VAL A 127 -9.54 24.48 12.97
N ALA A 128 -8.59 23.90 13.69
CA ALA A 128 -8.28 24.30 15.06
C ALA A 128 -7.26 25.43 15.12
N ILE A 129 -6.26 25.41 14.22
CA ILE A 129 -5.18 26.41 14.22
C ILE A 129 -4.86 26.79 12.78
N VAL A 130 -4.69 28.09 12.55
CA VAL A 130 -3.99 28.64 11.38
C VAL A 130 -2.84 29.46 11.95
N GLY A 131 -1.62 29.00 11.76
CA GLY A 131 -0.45 29.50 12.48
C GLY A 131 0.76 29.75 11.60
N ARG A 132 1.76 30.39 12.20
CA ARG A 132 3.08 30.59 11.62
C ARG A 132 4.14 30.35 12.69
N ASP A 133 5.02 29.40 12.41
CA ASP A 133 6.24 29.11 13.17
C ASP A 133 7.46 29.52 12.34
N LEU A 134 8.35 30.31 12.92
CA LEU A 134 9.51 30.85 12.20
C LEU A 134 10.69 29.89 12.15
N PHE A 135 10.74 28.89 13.03
CA PHE A 135 11.95 28.08 13.25
C PHE A 135 11.85 26.65 12.74
N GLY A 136 10.65 26.13 12.54
CA GLY A 136 10.42 24.80 11.98
C GLY A 136 9.37 24.82 10.88
N LEU A 137 8.09 24.86 11.28
CA LEU A 137 6.96 24.49 10.42
C LEU A 137 6.58 25.55 9.36
N GLY A 138 7.04 26.78 9.48
CA GLY A 138 6.58 27.85 8.59
C GLY A 138 5.10 28.15 8.83
N ASN A 139 4.37 28.47 7.76
CA ASN A 139 2.92 28.58 7.82
C ASN A 139 2.32 27.18 7.92
N PHE A 140 1.36 27.00 8.82
CA PHE A 140 0.71 25.72 9.03
C PHE A 140 -0.78 25.83 9.35
N VAL A 141 -1.48 24.73 9.13
CA VAL A 141 -2.88 24.53 9.51
C VAL A 141 -2.99 23.24 10.34
N GLU A 142 -3.69 23.29 11.46
CA GLU A 142 -4.07 22.10 12.24
C GLU A 142 -5.58 21.87 12.12
N VAL A 143 -5.97 20.64 11.81
CA VAL A 143 -7.36 20.21 11.69
C VAL A 143 -7.64 19.15 12.74
N VAL A 144 -8.71 19.35 13.51
CA VAL A 144 -9.23 18.34 14.44
C VAL A 144 -10.29 17.51 13.72
N HIS A 145 -10.15 16.20 13.84
CA HIS A 145 -11.05 15.22 13.24
C HIS A 145 -11.87 14.51 14.32
N GLN A 146 -12.78 13.64 13.87
CA GLN A 146 -13.47 12.72 14.77
C GLN A 146 -12.49 11.74 15.44
N ASN A 147 -12.95 11.08 16.51
CA ASN A 147 -12.22 10.03 17.22
C ASN A 147 -10.83 10.45 17.78
N GLY A 148 -10.67 11.75 18.06
CA GLY A 148 -9.49 12.29 18.75
C GLY A 148 -8.25 12.45 17.88
N PHE A 149 -8.38 12.32 16.55
CA PHE A 149 -7.30 12.56 15.62
C PHE A 149 -7.13 14.05 15.33
N LYS A 150 -5.88 14.47 15.14
CA LYS A 150 -5.54 15.78 14.59
C LYS A 150 -4.50 15.61 13.50
N SER A 151 -4.64 16.37 12.43
CA SER A 151 -3.64 16.48 11.37
C SER A 151 -3.07 17.89 11.31
N LYS A 152 -1.78 18.01 11.03
CA LYS A 152 -1.10 19.30 10.86
C LYS A 152 -0.37 19.33 9.53
N TYR A 153 -0.58 20.40 8.78
CA TYR A 153 -0.03 20.64 7.45
C TYR A 153 0.89 21.84 7.52
N ALA A 154 2.17 21.66 7.23
CA ALA A 154 3.19 22.68 7.39
C ALA A 154 3.89 23.03 6.06
N HIS A 155 4.79 24.01 6.14
CA HIS A 155 5.55 24.60 5.03
C HIS A 155 4.67 25.25 3.94
N MET A 156 3.46 25.67 4.33
CA MET A 156 2.48 26.20 3.39
C MET A 156 2.93 27.54 2.81
N GLY A 157 2.64 27.80 1.53
CA GLY A 157 2.88 29.10 0.91
C GLY A 157 1.84 30.11 1.39
N LYS A 158 0.57 29.74 1.21
CA LYS A 158 -0.61 30.50 1.62
C LYS A 158 -1.64 29.58 2.25
N THR A 159 -2.41 30.12 3.19
CA THR A 159 -3.56 29.44 3.81
C THR A 159 -4.86 30.06 3.28
N TYR A 160 -5.88 29.22 3.09
CA TYR A 160 -7.19 29.61 2.54
C TYR A 160 -8.35 29.46 3.53
N VAL A 161 -8.07 28.93 4.71
CA VAL A 161 -9.06 28.63 5.74
C VAL A 161 -8.86 29.51 6.98
N LYS A 162 -9.87 29.50 7.86
CA LYS A 162 -9.86 30.22 9.15
C LYS A 162 -10.14 29.25 10.30
N VAL A 163 -9.68 29.59 11.49
CA VAL A 163 -9.99 28.85 12.72
C VAL A 163 -11.50 28.76 12.93
N GLY A 164 -11.98 27.58 13.36
CA GLY A 164 -13.40 27.25 13.54
C GLY A 164 -14.14 26.86 12.26
N GLN A 165 -13.47 26.89 11.10
CA GLN A 165 -14.09 26.49 9.84
C GLN A 165 -14.27 24.97 9.79
N LYS A 166 -15.51 24.52 9.58
CA LYS A 166 -15.81 23.12 9.24
C LYS A 166 -15.40 22.84 7.80
N ILE A 167 -14.73 21.73 7.59
CA ILE A 167 -14.18 21.32 6.30
C ILE A 167 -14.45 19.85 6.02
N THR A 168 -14.46 19.52 4.74
CA THR A 168 -14.44 18.16 4.22
C THR A 168 -13.12 17.88 3.50
N ALA A 169 -12.85 16.61 3.21
CA ALA A 169 -11.72 16.15 2.40
C ALA A 169 -11.59 16.90 1.04
N GLU A 170 -12.68 17.45 0.51
CA GLU A 170 -12.71 18.18 -0.76
C GLU A 170 -12.26 19.64 -0.64
N ASN A 171 -12.21 20.20 0.57
CA ASN A 171 -11.80 21.59 0.76
C ASN A 171 -10.29 21.77 0.58
N THR A 172 -9.87 22.95 0.13
CA THR A 172 -8.46 23.32 0.06
C THR A 172 -8.08 24.14 1.29
N LEU A 173 -7.11 23.65 2.07
CA LEU A 173 -6.57 24.33 3.25
C LEU A 173 -5.65 25.49 2.89
N GLY A 174 -4.94 25.35 1.78
CA GLY A 174 -3.87 26.24 1.35
C GLY A 174 -3.09 25.62 0.21
N GLU A 175 -1.83 26.00 0.08
CA GLU A 175 -0.96 25.52 -0.99
C GLU A 175 0.45 25.18 -0.51
N VAL A 176 1.10 24.26 -1.21
CA VAL A 176 2.51 23.87 -0.99
C VAL A 176 3.40 25.10 -1.15
N GLY A 177 4.30 25.32 -0.19
CA GLY A 177 5.22 26.44 -0.18
C GLY A 177 6.65 26.05 0.21
N LEU A 178 7.37 27.05 0.72
CA LEU A 178 8.77 26.99 1.17
C LEU A 178 8.96 27.80 2.45
N THR A 179 7.95 27.83 3.31
CA THR A 179 8.03 28.60 4.55
C THR A 179 8.59 27.74 5.68
N GLY A 180 9.34 28.35 6.60
CA GLY A 180 10.03 27.63 7.67
C GLY A 180 11.31 26.94 7.19
N HIS A 181 11.65 25.82 7.81
CA HIS A 181 12.85 25.06 7.49
C HIS A 181 12.56 23.97 6.46
N THR A 182 12.87 24.23 5.19
CA THR A 182 12.60 23.30 4.08
C THR A 182 13.82 23.12 3.19
N SER A 183 14.05 21.91 2.67
CA SER A 183 15.05 21.63 1.64
C SER A 183 14.52 21.80 0.20
N GLY A 184 13.20 21.90 0.04
CA GLY A 184 12.51 22.06 -1.23
C GLY A 184 10.99 22.03 -1.04
N PRO A 185 10.19 22.19 -2.12
CA PRO A 185 8.74 22.23 -2.03
C PRO A 185 8.14 20.88 -1.60
N HIS A 186 7.43 20.86 -0.48
CA HIS A 186 6.73 19.67 0.05
C HIS A 186 5.64 20.08 1.05
N THR A 187 4.73 19.15 1.34
CA THR A 187 3.87 19.23 2.53
C THR A 187 4.46 18.34 3.62
N HIS A 188 4.76 18.94 4.77
CA HIS A 188 5.01 18.18 6.00
C HIS A 188 3.67 17.89 6.68
N LEU A 189 3.38 16.62 6.92
CA LEU A 189 2.14 16.14 7.52
C LEU A 189 2.43 15.41 8.82
N GLU A 190 1.95 15.97 9.93
CA GLU A 190 1.90 15.29 11.22
C GLU A 190 0.49 14.76 11.47
N VAL A 191 0.38 13.59 12.10
CA VAL A 191 -0.89 13.11 12.65
C VAL A 191 -0.69 12.73 14.10
N THR A 192 -1.62 13.19 14.95
CA THR A 192 -1.66 12.84 16.37
C THR A 192 -3.00 12.24 16.75
N ARG A 193 -3.00 11.35 17.74
CA ARG A 193 -4.20 10.85 18.42
C ARG A 193 -3.95 10.90 19.91
N GLU A 194 -4.83 11.55 20.66
CA GLU A 194 -4.73 11.66 22.13
C GLU A 194 -3.35 12.18 22.60
N GLY A 195 -2.78 13.13 21.85
CA GLY A 195 -1.49 13.75 22.14
C GLY A 195 -0.25 12.94 21.74
N LYS A 196 -0.41 11.77 21.12
CA LYS A 196 0.71 10.96 20.62
C LYS A 196 0.80 11.04 19.10
N PHE A 197 2.02 11.21 18.59
CA PHE A 197 2.30 11.13 17.16
C PHE A 197 2.12 9.70 16.66
N ILE A 198 1.50 9.57 15.49
CA ILE A 198 1.31 8.31 14.79
C ILE A 198 1.83 8.44 13.37
N ASP A 199 2.33 7.34 12.80
CA ASP A 199 2.81 7.33 11.41
C ASP A 199 1.64 7.58 10.45
N PRO A 200 1.63 8.69 9.68
CA PRO A 200 0.58 8.99 8.72
C PRO A 200 0.45 7.92 7.63
N GLN A 201 1.52 7.20 7.27
CA GLN A 201 1.45 6.11 6.27
C GLN A 201 0.57 4.94 6.74
N ALA A 202 0.34 4.78 8.04
CA ALA A 202 -0.58 3.79 8.57
C ALA A 202 -2.05 4.12 8.25
N LEU A 203 -2.37 5.38 7.97
CA LEU A 203 -3.74 5.86 7.71
C LEU A 203 -4.01 6.17 6.24
N LEU A 204 -2.98 6.63 5.53
CA LEU A 204 -3.11 7.15 4.16
C LEU A 204 -3.04 6.05 3.09
N PRO A 205 -3.50 6.31 1.86
CA PRO A 205 -3.18 5.48 0.70
C PRO A 205 -1.66 5.33 0.50
N GLU A 206 -1.25 4.37 -0.32
CA GLU A 206 0.17 4.20 -0.66
C GLU A 206 0.70 5.46 -1.37
N ILE A 207 1.87 5.93 -0.92
CA ILE A 207 2.56 7.08 -1.50
C ILE A 207 3.82 6.53 -2.19
N PRO A 208 4.02 6.78 -3.49
CA PRO A 208 5.21 6.32 -4.17
C PRO A 208 6.46 7.00 -3.58
N ASP A 209 7.53 6.23 -3.43
CA ASP A 209 8.82 6.78 -3.00
C ASP A 209 9.36 7.76 -4.05
N MET A 210 10.03 8.81 -3.57
CA MET A 210 10.72 9.74 -4.47
C MET A 210 11.74 8.97 -5.32
N PRO A 211 11.71 9.11 -6.66
CA PRO A 211 12.65 8.41 -7.51
C PRO A 211 14.07 8.82 -7.12
N ALA A 212 14.97 7.84 -7.07
CA ALA A 212 16.37 8.13 -6.84
C ALA A 212 16.83 9.14 -7.90
N SER A 213 17.34 10.30 -7.47
CA SER A 213 17.96 11.26 -8.37
C SER A 213 18.98 10.50 -9.22
N PRO A 214 18.99 10.65 -10.56
CA PRO A 214 20.03 10.08 -11.40
C PRO A 214 21.35 10.67 -10.93
N ARG A 215 22.12 9.90 -10.17
CA ARG A 215 23.47 10.28 -9.77
C ARG A 215 24.32 10.24 -11.05
N GLY A 216 24.50 11.39 -11.71
CA GLY A 216 25.58 11.58 -12.67
C GLY A 216 25.24 11.94 -14.11
N GLU A 217 24.05 12.43 -14.45
CA GLU A 217 23.90 13.11 -15.75
C GLU A 217 24.25 14.60 -15.59
N PRO A 218 25.29 15.12 -16.29
CA PRO A 218 25.54 16.55 -16.32
C PRO A 218 24.32 17.23 -16.90
N ALA A 219 23.87 18.31 -16.25
CA ALA A 219 22.79 19.15 -16.74
C ALA A 219 23.05 19.47 -18.22
N VAL A 220 22.25 18.90 -19.10
CA VAL A 220 22.25 19.30 -20.51
C VAL A 220 21.81 20.75 -20.50
N ALA A 221 22.77 21.64 -20.72
CA ALA A 221 22.52 23.06 -20.87
C ALA A 221 21.50 23.22 -22.00
N VAL A 222 20.27 23.57 -21.65
CA VAL A 222 19.29 24.07 -22.61
C VAL A 222 19.84 25.40 -23.10
N LYS A 223 20.52 25.33 -24.25
CA LYS A 223 20.99 26.51 -24.98
C LYS A 223 19.74 27.27 -25.40
N ARG A 224 19.53 28.45 -24.79
CA ARG A 224 18.57 29.45 -25.27
C ARG A 224 19.11 30.10 -26.55
#